data_AF-R7VFW8-F1
#
_entry.id   AF-R7VFW8-F1
#
_cell.length_a   1.000
_cell.length_b   1.000
_cell.length_c   1.000
_cell.angle_alpha   90.00
_cell.angle_beta   90.00
_cell.angle_gamma   90.00
#
_symmetry.space_group_name_H-M   'P 1'
#
loop_
_entity.id
_entity.type
_entity.pdbx_description
1 polymer ?
#
loop_
_entity_poly.entity_id
_entity_poly.type
_entity_poly.pdbx_seq_one_letter_code
_entity_poly.pdbx_strand_id
1 'polypeptide(L)'
;SDDASNPDRLYDLIAVVIHCGTGPNRGHYISIVKSHGLWLLFDDDIVDKIEVSAIEEFYGMTSDLQKSSESGYILFYQSRE
;
A
#
# COMPACT_ATOMS: atom_id res chain seq x y z
N SER A 1 -11.75 -16.28 -6.60
CA SER A 1 -12.52 -16.13 -7.85
C SER A 1 -13.06 -17.49 -8.21
N ASP A 2 -14.30 -17.58 -8.68
CA ASP A 2 -14.95 -18.87 -8.93
C ASP A 2 -14.21 -19.72 -9.99
N ASP A 3 -13.36 -19.10 -10.82
CA ASP A 3 -12.51 -19.76 -11.82
C ASP A 3 -11.05 -19.97 -11.38
N ALA A 4 -10.72 -19.75 -10.10
CA ALA A 4 -9.35 -19.93 -9.61
C ALA A 4 -9.01 -21.42 -9.46
N SER A 5 -7.85 -21.83 -9.97
CA SER A 5 -7.37 -23.23 -9.84
C SER A 5 -7.13 -23.67 -8.40
N ASN A 6 -6.86 -22.73 -7.50
CA ASN A 6 -6.83 -22.94 -6.06
C ASN A 6 -7.58 -21.77 -5.39
N PRO A 7 -8.88 -21.93 -5.11
CA PRO A 7 -9.72 -20.85 -4.58
C PRO A 7 -9.34 -20.46 -3.15
N ASP A 8 -8.69 -21.36 -2.39
CA ASP A 8 -8.26 -21.15 -1.00
C ASP A 8 -6.81 -20.63 -0.90
N ARG A 9 -6.18 -20.28 -2.03
CA ARG A 9 -4.80 -19.80 -2.05
C ARG A 9 -4.65 -18.55 -1.19
N LEU A 10 -3.84 -18.66 -0.14
CA LEU A 10 -3.50 -17.55 0.74
C LEU A 10 -2.41 -16.69 0.12
N TYR A 11 -2.54 -15.38 0.31
CA TYR A 11 -1.55 -14.40 -0.09
C TYR A 11 -1.19 -13.48 1.08
N ASP A 12 0.06 -13.08 1.11
CA ASP A 12 0.56 -12.04 2.01
C ASP A 12 0.76 -10.74 1.23
N LEU A 13 0.35 -9.62 1.84
CA LEU A 13 0.70 -8.30 1.32
C LEU A 13 2.21 -8.10 1.46
N ILE A 14 2.87 -7.78 0.35
CA ILE A 14 4.32 -7.56 0.29
C ILE A 14 4.71 -6.14 -0.12
N ALA A 15 3.84 -5.42 -0.83
CA ALA A 15 4.06 -4.02 -1.14
C ALA A 15 2.76 -3.28 -1.46
N VAL A 16 2.78 -1.96 -1.28
CA VAL A 16 1.71 -1.03 -1.66
C VAL A 16 2.33 0.16 -2.36
N VAL A 17 1.83 0.51 -3.54
CA VAL A 17 2.08 1.81 -4.17
C VAL A 17 0.99 2.76 -3.72
N ILE A 18 1.38 3.91 -3.18
CA ILE A 18 0.48 4.92 -2.63
C ILE A 18 0.50 6.12 -3.56
N HIS A 19 -0.68 6.61 -3.92
CA HIS A 19 -0.82 7.87 -4.62
C HIS A 19 -1.09 8.99 -3.62
N CYS A 20 -0.21 9.98 -3.58
CA CYS A 20 -0.32 11.19 -2.77
C CYS A 20 -0.83 12.34 -3.65
N GLY A 21 -2.16 12.47 -3.78
CA GLY A 21 -2.76 13.52 -4.61
C GLY A 21 -4.28 13.48 -4.63
N THR A 22 -4.89 14.66 -4.73
CA THR A 22 -6.35 14.83 -4.75
C THR A 22 -7.01 14.43 -6.07
N GLY A 23 -6.24 14.42 -7.16
CA GLY A 23 -6.75 14.15 -8.51
C GLY A 23 -5.92 13.10 -9.24
N PRO A 24 -6.49 12.43 -10.26
CA PRO A 24 -5.84 11.29 -10.92
C PRO A 24 -4.64 11.65 -11.80
N ASN A 25 -4.54 12.92 -12.24
CA ASN A 25 -3.53 13.38 -13.20
C ASN A 25 -2.35 14.13 -12.54
N ARG A 26 -2.41 14.35 -11.23
CA ARG A 26 -1.38 15.06 -10.46
C ARG A 26 -1.31 14.50 -9.04
N GLY A 27 -0.12 14.08 -8.67
CA GLY A 27 0.22 13.61 -7.34
C GLY A 27 1.67 13.17 -7.30
N HIS A 28 2.04 12.56 -6.20
CA HIS A 28 3.33 11.92 -5.98
C HIS A 28 3.13 10.45 -5.66
N TYR A 29 4.10 9.60 -5.98
CA TYR A 29 4.00 8.16 -5.68
C TYR A 29 5.11 7.75 -4.72
N ILE A 30 4.69 7.15 -3.61
CA ILE A 30 5.58 6.48 -2.66
C ILE A 30 5.25 4.99 -2.63
N SER A 31 6.15 4.18 -2.07
CA SER A 31 5.90 2.76 -1.91
C SER A 31 6.23 2.26 -0.51
N ILE A 32 5.37 1.38 0.01
CA ILE A 32 5.62 0.63 1.23
C ILE A 32 5.96 -0.79 0.84
N VAL A 33 7.08 -1.32 1.32
CA VAL A 33 7.57 -2.66 0.97
C VAL A 33 7.91 -3.44 2.24
N LYS A 34 7.47 -4.69 2.29
CA LYS A 34 7.85 -5.65 3.34
C LYS A 34 9.18 -6.31 2.97
N SER A 35 10.21 -6.10 3.78
CA SER A 35 11.53 -6.72 3.61
C SER A 35 11.98 -7.35 4.92
N HIS A 36 12.22 -8.66 4.92
CA HIS A 36 12.70 -9.41 6.09
C HIS A 36 11.87 -9.18 7.38
N GLY A 37 10.54 -9.03 7.22
CA GLY A 37 9.61 -8.79 8.34
C GLY A 37 9.51 -7.33 8.79
N LEU A 38 10.30 -6.42 8.20
CA LEU A 38 10.22 -4.98 8.40
C LEU A 38 9.37 -4.34 7.30
N TRP A 39 8.67 -3.25 7.63
CA TRP A 39 8.01 -2.41 6.65
C TRP A 39 8.84 -1.15 6.43
N LEU A 40 9.11 -0.86 5.17
CA LEU A 40 9.93 0.27 4.73
C LEU A 40 9.10 1.14 3.80
N LEU A 41 9.10 2.45 4.04
CA LEU A 41 8.54 3.46 3.17
C LEU A 41 9.67 4.02 2.30
N PHE A 42 9.47 3.98 1.00
CA PHE A 42 10.36 4.54 -0.01
C PHE A 42 9.67 5.74 -0.65
N ASP A 43 10.30 6.90 -0.50
CA ASP A 43 9.91 8.17 -1.09
C ASP A 43 11.13 8.75 -1.82
N ASP A 44 11.21 8.49 -3.12
CA ASP A 44 12.35 8.83 -3.99
C ASP A 44 13.72 8.42 -3.40
N ASP A 45 14.50 9.38 -2.90
CA ASP A 45 15.82 9.17 -2.31
C ASP A 45 15.79 8.91 -0.79
N ILE A 46 14.62 8.96 -0.18
CA ILE A 46 14.39 8.76 1.26
C ILE A 46 13.83 7.36 1.52
N VAL A 47 14.37 6.71 2.55
CA VAL A 47 13.90 5.40 3.01
C VAL A 47 13.73 5.42 4.52
N ASP A 48 12.52 5.18 4.98
CA ASP A 48 12.16 5.15 6.39
C ASP A 48 11.60 3.79 6.81
N LYS A 49 11.93 3.36 8.03
CA LYS A 49 11.27 2.22 8.64
C LYS A 49 9.96 2.69 9.27
N ILE A 50 8.87 1.99 8.98
CA ILE A 50 7.55 2.28 9.54
C ILE A 50 7.02 1.10 10.36
N GLU A 51 6.09 1.39 11.27
CA GLU A 51 5.30 0.39 11.97
C GLU A 51 4.10 -0.04 11.13
N VAL A 52 3.59 -1.25 11.37
CA VAL A 52 2.46 -1.81 10.61
C VAL A 52 1.22 -0.92 10.68
N SER A 53 0.97 -0.27 11.82
CA SER A 53 -0.18 0.62 12.02
C SER A 53 -0.15 1.84 11.10
N ALA A 54 1.04 2.29 10.68
CA ALA A 54 1.16 3.41 9.74
C ALA A 54 0.62 3.06 8.34
N ILE A 55 0.53 1.77 7.99
CA ILE A 55 -0.06 1.34 6.71
C ILE A 55 -1.55 1.66 6.67
N GLU A 56 -2.23 1.66 7.82
CA GLU A 56 -3.67 1.94 7.93
C GLU A 56 -4.02 3.38 7.55
N GLU A 57 -3.06 4.30 7.64
CA GLU A 57 -3.21 5.70 7.23
C GLU A 57 -3.50 5.81 5.72
N PHE A 58 -3.09 4.83 4.92
CA PHE A 58 -3.27 4.79 3.47
C PHE A 58 -4.53 4.01 3.02
N TYR A 59 -5.42 3.63 3.93
CA TYR A 59 -6.71 3.04 3.56
C TYR A 59 -7.65 4.03 2.86
N GLY A 60 -7.33 5.32 2.95
CA GLY A 60 -8.13 6.41 2.39
C GLY A 60 -9.09 7.02 3.40
N MET A 61 -9.72 8.12 3.00
CA MET A 61 -10.55 8.94 3.88
C MET A 61 -11.99 8.40 4.00
N THR A 62 -12.56 8.50 5.21
CA THR A 62 -14.00 8.29 5.46
C THR A 62 -14.80 9.59 5.51
N SER A 63 -14.15 10.75 5.53
CA SER A 63 -14.80 12.07 5.56
C SER A 63 -13.95 13.15 4.88
N ASP A 64 -14.62 14.12 4.24
CA ASP A 64 -14.00 15.20 3.45
C ASP A 64 -13.20 16.25 4.26
N LEU A 65 -13.06 16.06 5.58
CA LEU A 65 -12.47 17.05 6.50
C LEU A 65 -10.96 16.88 6.71
N GLN A 66 -10.36 15.75 6.31
CA GLN A 66 -8.92 15.53 6.41
C GLN A 66 -8.19 15.94 5.11
N LYS A 67 -7.03 16.57 5.27
CA LYS A 67 -6.24 17.15 4.16
C LYS A 67 -5.26 16.18 3.49
N SER A 68 -5.10 14.96 4.00
CA SER A 68 -4.22 13.97 3.37
C SER A 68 -4.97 13.28 2.23
N SER A 69 -4.41 13.33 1.03
CA SER A 69 -4.96 12.67 -0.17
C SER A 69 -4.11 11.46 -0.57
N GLU A 70 -3.63 10.75 0.45
CA GLU A 70 -2.68 9.65 0.31
C GLU A 70 -3.44 8.34 0.48
N SER A 71 -3.52 7.56 -0.61
CA SER A 71 -4.30 6.33 -0.62
C SER A 71 -3.53 5.22 -1.33
N GLY A 72 -3.63 4.01 -0.79
CA GLY A 72 -3.15 2.81 -1.46
C GLY A 72 -3.80 2.67 -2.84
N TYR A 73 -2.98 2.56 -3.87
CA TYR A 73 -3.43 2.55 -5.27
C TYR A 73 -3.20 1.19 -5.94
N ILE A 74 -2.02 0.60 -5.77
CA ILE A 74 -1.69 -0.73 -6.29
C ILE A 74 -1.16 -1.60 -5.16
N LEU A 75 -1.79 -2.75 -4.93
CA LEU A 75 -1.42 -3.67 -3.87
C LEU A 75 -0.78 -4.92 -4.46
N PHE A 76 0.39 -5.28 -3.95
CA PHE A 76 1.14 -6.46 -4.35
C PHE A 76 0.99 -7.54 -3.29
N TYR A 77 0.37 -8.64 -3.69
CA TYR A 77 0.16 -9.82 -2.87
C TYR A 77 0.99 -10.98 -3.42
N GLN A 78 1.73 -11.65 -2.55
CA GLN A 78 2.51 -12.84 -2.88
C GLN A 78 1.83 -14.08 -2.31
N SER A 79 1.66 -15.14 -3.13
CA SER A 79 1.09 -16.39 -2.63
C SER A 79 2.05 -17.05 -1.64
N ARG A 80 1.50 -17.69 -0.60
CA ARG A 80 2.30 -18.45 0.37
C ARG A 80 2.89 -19.74 -0.20
N GLU A 81 2.40 -20.16 -1.37
CA GLU A 81 2.83 -21.31 -2.17
C GLU A 81 2.90 -20.98 -3.67
#